data_AF-A0A941BHI4-F1
#
_entry.id   AF-A0A941BHI4-F1
#
_cell.length_a   1.000
_cell.length_b   1.000
_cell.length_c   1.000
_cell.angle_alpha   90.00
_cell.angle_beta   90.00
_cell.angle_gamma   90.00
#
_symmetry.space_group_name_H-M   'P 1'
#
loop_
_entity.id
_entity.type
_entity.pdbx_description
1 polymer ?
#
loop_
_entity_poly.entity_id
_entity_poly.type
_entity_poly.pdbx_seq_one_letter_code
_entity_poly.pdbx_strand_id
1 'polypeptide(L)'
;MPHADVRFEICVNGQPVGTIGIEAFGVLTAIVSRVRRSPDKIADAHRQRPGFDEAAFLREVCELSMTGLDSVLGEHRDWGTRPLAAGDVVTIRVLAAGPCDPPRTALANTPV
;
A
#
# COMPACT_ATOMS: atom_id res chain seq x y z
N MET A 1 -8.61 -8.46 -18.18
CA MET A 1 -7.71 -7.70 -17.29
C MET A 1 -8.32 -6.33 -17.10
N PRO A 2 -8.31 -5.79 -15.88
CA PRO A 2 -8.90 -4.49 -15.60
C PRO A 2 -8.23 -3.38 -16.41
N HIS A 3 -8.99 -2.35 -16.81
CA HIS A 3 -8.53 -1.26 -17.69
C HIS A 3 -8.65 0.09 -16.99
N ALA A 4 -7.53 0.78 -16.78
CA ALA A 4 -7.47 2.04 -16.04
C ALA A 4 -6.98 3.18 -16.92
N ASP A 5 -7.51 4.39 -16.73
CA ASP A 5 -7.15 5.59 -17.51
C ASP A 5 -5.73 6.11 -17.21
N VAL A 6 -5.30 5.97 -15.95
CA VAL A 6 -3.94 6.22 -15.50
C VAL A 6 -3.47 5.01 -14.69
N ARG A 7 -2.24 4.58 -14.92
CA ARG A 7 -1.64 3.42 -14.26
C ARG A 7 -0.25 3.75 -13.73
N PHE A 8 0.16 3.07 -12.68
CA PHE A 8 1.53 3.10 -12.20
C PHE A 8 2.18 1.74 -12.45
N GLU A 9 3.19 1.70 -13.32
CA GLU A 9 4.13 0.58 -13.34
C GLU A 9 5.18 0.79 -12.27
N ILE A 10 5.40 -0.23 -11.46
CA ILE A 10 6.25 -0.17 -10.28
C ILE A 10 7.35 -1.21 -10.42
N CYS A 11 8.60 -0.75 -10.27
CA CYS A 11 9.79 -1.60 -10.23
C CYS A 11 10.60 -1.36 -8.95
N VAL A 12 11.22 -2.41 -8.44
CA VAL A 12 12.22 -2.34 -7.37
C VAL A 12 13.52 -2.94 -7.88
N ASN A 13 14.61 -2.15 -7.84
CA ASN A 13 15.92 -2.54 -8.39
C ASN A 13 15.83 -2.99 -9.86
N GLY A 14 15.00 -2.30 -10.65
CA GLY A 14 14.74 -2.61 -12.05
C GLY A 14 13.83 -3.83 -12.29
N GLN A 15 13.47 -4.59 -11.25
CA GLN A 15 12.57 -5.75 -11.37
C GLN A 15 11.11 -5.30 -11.24
N PRO A 16 10.22 -5.68 -12.17
CA PRO A 16 8.82 -5.31 -12.10
C PRO A 16 8.14 -5.96 -10.89
N VAL A 17 7.42 -5.14 -10.12
CA VAL A 17 6.57 -5.58 -9.01
C VAL A 17 5.13 -5.72 -9.47
N GLY A 18 4.67 -4.81 -10.33
CA GLY A 18 3.34 -4.85 -10.93
C GLY A 18 2.95 -3.52 -11.58
N THR A 19 1.82 -3.53 -12.27
CA THR A 19 1.15 -2.34 -12.80
C THR A 19 -0.18 -2.16 -12.10
N ILE A 20 -0.33 -1.10 -11.32
CA ILE A 20 -1.55 -0.80 -10.57
C ILE A 20 -2.40 0.25 -11.29
N GLY A 21 -3.72 0.22 -11.10
CA GLY A 21 -4.65 1.14 -11.75
C GLY A 21 -6.04 1.08 -11.13
N ILE A 22 -6.82 2.15 -11.30
CA ILE A 22 -8.25 2.20 -10.98
C ILE A 22 -9.01 2.48 -12.26
N GLU A 23 -10.07 1.70 -12.51
CA GLU A 23 -10.86 1.77 -13.75
C GLU A 23 -11.78 3.00 -13.82
N ALA A 24 -12.18 3.53 -12.66
CA ALA A 24 -13.14 4.61 -12.53
C ALA A 24 -12.54 5.83 -11.77
N PHE A 25 -13.41 6.68 -11.20
CA PHE A 25 -12.98 7.76 -10.33
C PHE A 25 -12.38 7.24 -9.02
N GLY A 26 -11.22 7.78 -8.64
CA GLY A 26 -10.55 7.33 -7.43
C GLY A 26 -9.18 7.94 -7.22
N VAL A 27 -8.46 7.35 -6.29
CA VAL A 27 -7.08 7.72 -5.96
C VAL A 27 -6.20 6.50 -6.11
N LEU A 28 -5.11 6.63 -6.87
CA LEU A 28 -4.07 5.60 -6.98
C LEU A 28 -2.83 6.06 -6.22
N THR A 29 -2.27 5.18 -5.40
CA THR A 29 -1.24 5.52 -4.44
C THR A 29 -0.12 4.48 -4.44
N ALA A 30 1.12 4.97 -4.55
CA ALA A 30 2.32 4.18 -4.31
C ALA A 30 3.21 4.95 -3.32
N ILE A 31 3.33 4.46 -2.09
CA ILE A 31 4.02 5.18 -1.00
C ILE A 31 5.19 4.35 -0.51
N VAL A 32 6.37 4.98 -0.46
CA VAL A 32 7.49 4.48 0.34
C VAL A 32 7.36 5.07 1.73
N SER A 33 7.29 4.21 2.75
CA SER A 33 7.15 4.62 4.14
C SER A 33 8.24 4.00 5.00
N ARG A 34 8.72 4.76 5.98
CA ARG A 34 9.54 4.25 7.08
C ARG A 34 8.84 4.57 8.39
N VAL A 35 8.59 3.54 9.18
CA VAL A 35 7.93 3.65 10.47
C VAL A 35 8.88 3.21 11.57
N ARG A 36 9.13 4.12 12.50
CA ARG A 36 9.88 3.86 13.73
C ARG A 36 9.10 4.46 14.89
N ARG A 37 8.88 3.67 15.94
CA ARG A 37 8.05 4.05 17.09
C ARG A 37 8.89 4.05 18.36
N SER A 38 8.52 4.90 19.32
CA SER A 38 9.17 4.95 20.63
C SER A 38 8.36 4.14 21.65
N PRO A 39 8.97 3.19 22.38
CA PRO A 39 8.28 2.40 23.42
C PRO A 39 7.63 3.28 24.49
N ASP A 40 8.32 4.35 24.89
CA ASP A 40 7.86 5.28 25.93
C ASP A 40 6.70 6.19 25.47
N LYS A 41 6.30 6.12 24.19
CA LYS A 41 5.23 6.92 23.61
C LYS A 41 4.03 6.08 23.15
N ILE A 42 4.03 4.78 23.45
CA ILE A 42 2.85 3.94 23.21
C ILE A 42 1.76 4.36 24.21
N ALA A 43 0.62 4.82 23.70
CA ALA A 43 -0.52 5.17 24.54
C ALA A 43 -1.10 3.91 25.23
N ASP A 44 -1.57 4.05 26.47
CA ASP A 44 -2.14 2.94 27.24
C ASP A 44 -3.32 2.27 26.52
N ALA A 45 -4.11 3.07 25.79
CA ALA A 45 -5.20 2.57 24.97
C ALA A 45 -4.73 1.54 23.93
N HIS A 46 -3.52 1.66 23.38
CA HIS A 46 -2.96 0.64 22.47
C HIS A 46 -2.60 -0.64 23.21
N ARG A 47 -1.96 -0.53 24.37
CA ARG A 47 -1.55 -1.68 25.20
C ARG A 47 -2.75 -2.51 25.69
N GLN A 48 -3.88 -1.85 25.90
CA GLN A 48 -5.11 -2.49 26.36
C GLN A 48 -5.91 -3.15 25.23
N ARG A 49 -5.51 -3.00 23.95
CA ARG A 49 -6.23 -3.64 22.83
C ARG A 49 -6.04 -5.16 22.90
N PRO A 50 -7.11 -5.96 22.78
CA PRO A 50 -6.99 -7.41 22.68
C PRO A 50 -6.04 -7.80 21.54
N GLY A 51 -5.08 -8.68 21.83
CA GLY A 51 -4.10 -9.15 20.84
C GLY A 51 -3.01 -8.13 20.48
N PHE A 52 -2.84 -7.06 21.25
CA PHE A 52 -1.72 -6.15 21.06
C PHE A 52 -0.39 -6.86 21.33
N ASP A 53 0.48 -6.87 20.31
CA ASP A 53 1.86 -7.32 20.40
C ASP A 53 2.78 -6.11 20.32
N GLU A 54 3.38 -5.74 21.45
CA GLU A 54 4.27 -4.59 21.55
C GLU A 54 5.53 -4.76 20.70
N ALA A 55 6.08 -5.98 20.59
CA ALA A 55 7.26 -6.24 19.77
C ALA A 55 6.94 -6.07 18.28
N ALA A 56 5.79 -6.58 17.83
CA ALA A 56 5.33 -6.36 16.46
C ALA A 56 5.02 -4.89 16.18
N PHE A 57 4.43 -4.17 17.13
CA PHE A 57 4.13 -2.74 17.01
C PHE A 57 5.38 -1.87 16.93
N LEU A 58 6.40 -2.19 17.73
CA LEU A 58 7.65 -1.44 17.78
C LEU A 58 8.63 -1.78 16.65
N ARG A 59 8.39 -2.88 15.93
CA ARG A 59 9.22 -3.27 14.79
C ARG A 59 9.34 -2.11 13.81
N GLU A 60 10.58 -1.77 13.48
CA GLU A 60 10.87 -0.81 12.41
C GLU A 60 10.49 -1.44 11.07
N VAL A 61 9.76 -0.68 10.25
CA VAL A 61 9.31 -1.12 8.93
C VAL A 61 9.72 -0.07 7.93
N CYS A 62 10.35 -0.49 6.83
CA CYS A 62 10.54 0.30 5.63
C CYS A 62 9.91 -0.46 4.48
N GLU A 63 8.90 0.11 3.83
CA GLU A 63 8.12 -0.62 2.83
C GLU A 63 7.55 0.29 1.74
N LEU A 64 7.31 -0.30 0.58
CA LEU A 64 6.49 0.24 -0.49
C LEU A 64 5.07 -0.33 -0.36
N SER A 65 4.06 0.53 -0.23
CA SER A 65 2.65 0.16 -0.30
C SER A 65 2.03 0.61 -1.62
N MET A 66 1.18 -0.25 -2.19
CA MET A 66 0.55 -0.04 -3.49
C MET A 66 -0.96 -0.19 -3.31
N THR A 67 -1.66 0.92 -3.22
CA THR A 67 -3.07 0.94 -2.83
C THR A 67 -3.85 1.94 -3.66
N GLY A 68 -5.17 1.90 -3.51
CA GLY A 68 -6.04 2.89 -4.10
C GLY A 68 -7.41 2.90 -3.45
N LEU A 69 -8.19 3.91 -3.79
CA LEU A 69 -9.58 4.05 -3.38
C LEU A 69 -10.43 4.20 -4.63
N ASP A 70 -11.31 3.23 -4.87
CA ASP A 70 -12.39 3.34 -5.85
C ASP A 70 -13.51 4.16 -5.21
N SER A 71 -13.66 5.40 -5.64
CA SER A 71 -14.63 6.33 -5.02
C SER A 71 -16.07 6.06 -5.47
N VAL A 72 -16.26 5.31 -6.55
CA VAL A 72 -17.60 4.95 -7.04
C VAL A 72 -18.17 3.84 -6.19
N LEU A 73 -17.35 2.83 -5.89
CA LEU A 73 -17.74 1.69 -5.05
C LEU A 73 -17.48 1.94 -3.55
N GLY A 74 -16.70 2.97 -3.21
CA GLY A 74 -16.27 3.22 -1.83
C GLY A 74 -15.31 2.16 -1.30
N GLU A 75 -14.56 1.50 -2.19
CA GLU A 75 -13.73 0.34 -1.87
C GLU A 75 -12.24 0.67 -1.87
N HIS A 76 -11.54 0.29 -0.79
CA HIS A 76 -10.09 0.29 -0.80
C HIS A 76 -9.57 -0.90 -1.61
N ARG A 77 -8.68 -0.61 -2.56
CA ARG A 77 -7.98 -1.58 -3.40
C ARG A 77 -6.55 -1.71 -2.88
N ASP A 78 -6.11 -2.95 -2.70
CA ASP A 78 -4.75 -3.25 -2.23
C ASP A 78 -4.04 -4.21 -3.21
N TRP A 79 -2.88 -3.77 -3.71
CA TRP A 79 -1.98 -4.59 -4.53
C TRP A 79 -0.81 -5.16 -3.72
N GLY A 80 -0.78 -4.86 -2.43
CA GLY A 80 0.12 -5.40 -1.43
C GLY A 80 1.19 -4.40 -0.99
N THR A 81 1.95 -4.84 0.00
CA THR A 81 3.15 -4.17 0.49
C THR A 81 4.40 -4.96 0.10
N ARG A 82 5.52 -4.26 -0.02
CA ARG A 82 6.83 -4.85 -0.26
C ARG A 82 7.84 -4.26 0.72
N PRO A 83 8.53 -5.08 1.54
CA PRO A 83 9.60 -4.59 2.39
C PRO A 83 10.75 -4.04 1.53
N LEU A 84 11.40 -3.00 2.03
CA LEU A 84 12.53 -2.32 1.40
C LEU A 84 13.74 -2.31 2.35
N ALA A 85 14.92 -2.42 1.77
CA ALA A 85 16.20 -2.26 2.44
C ALA A 85 16.90 -0.96 2.01
N ALA A 86 17.86 -0.50 2.81
CA ALA A 86 18.71 0.62 2.40
C ALA A 86 19.47 0.27 1.12
N GLY A 87 19.44 1.17 0.14
CA GLY A 87 20.02 0.95 -1.18
C GLY A 87 19.04 0.45 -2.25
N ASP A 88 17.84 0.02 -1.86
CA ASP A 88 16.80 -0.31 -2.84
C ASP A 88 16.36 0.95 -3.61
N VAL A 89 16.12 0.76 -4.91
CA VAL A 89 15.62 1.81 -5.81
C VAL A 89 14.20 1.48 -6.23
N VAL A 90 13.25 2.32 -5.84
CA VAL A 90 11.86 2.26 -6.31
C VAL A 90 11.71 3.16 -7.52
N THR A 91 11.24 2.60 -8.63
CA THR A 91 10.87 3.36 -9.83
C THR A 91 9.38 3.27 -10.03
N ILE A 92 8.72 4.42 -10.20
CA ILE A 92 7.30 4.52 -10.51
C ILE A 92 7.20 5.21 -11.88
N ARG A 93 6.59 4.51 -12.84
CA ARG A 93 6.29 5.07 -14.16
C ARG A 93 4.78 5.29 -14.28
N VAL A 94 4.39 6.53 -14.58
CA VAL A 94 3.00 6.88 -14.87
C VAL A 94 2.73 6.54 -16.33
N LEU A 95 1.80 5.62 -16.56
CA LEU A 95 1.41 5.16 -17.88
C LEU A 95 0.02 5.68 -18.23
N ALA A 96 -0.20 5.86 -19.53
CA ALA A 96 -1.52 6.12 -20.10
C ALA A 96 -2.44 4.90 -19.96
N ALA A 97 -3.68 5.08 -20.43
CA ALA A 97 -4.74 4.09 -20.32
C ALA A 97 -4.31 2.71 -20.83
N GLY A 98 -4.74 1.66 -20.14
CA GLY A 98 -4.41 0.29 -20.54
C GLY A 98 -4.74 -0.76 -19.46
N PRO A 99 -4.31 -2.02 -19.69
CA PRO A 99 -4.51 -3.08 -18.71
C PRO A 99 -3.64 -2.90 -17.46
N CYS A 100 -4.15 -3.30 -16.31
CA CYS A 100 -3.39 -3.36 -15.05
C CYS A 100 -3.58 -4.70 -14.33
N ASP A 101 -2.73 -4.97 -13.35
CA ASP A 101 -2.83 -6.14 -12.49
C ASP A 101 -4.05 -6.02 -11.57
N PRO A 102 -4.76 -7.12 -11.27
CA PRO A 102 -5.85 -7.09 -10.30
C PRO A 102 -5.33 -6.88 -8.87
N PRO A 103 -6.11 -6.21 -7.98
CA PRO A 103 -5.78 -6.11 -6.56
C PRO A 103 -5.80 -7.50 -5.89
N ARG A 104 -4.98 -7.69 -4.84
CA ARG A 104 -4.81 -8.98 -4.16
C ARG A 104 -6.07 -9.44 -3.43
N THR A 105 -6.82 -8.52 -2.82
CA THR A 105 -8.20 -8.70 -2.34
C THR A 105 -8.78 -7.32 -1.99
N ALA A 106 -10.06 -7.06 -2.24
CA ALA A 106 -10.73 -5.87 -1.70
C ALA A 106 -10.97 -6.10 -0.20
N LEU A 107 -10.26 -5.37 0.68
CA LEU A 107 -10.68 -5.31 2.08
C LEU A 107 -11.97 -4.49 2.12
N ALA A 108 -13.10 -5.16 2.31
CA ALA A 108 -14.35 -4.48 2.61
C ALA A 108 -14.11 -3.59 3.84
N ASN A 109 -14.30 -2.28 3.69
CA ASN A 109 -14.14 -1.34 4.79
C ASN A 109 -15.00 -1.79 5.97
N THR A 110 -14.37 -2.00 7.13
CA THR A 110 -15.11 -1.99 8.40
C THR A 110 -15.39 -0.51 8.70
N PRO A 111 -16.66 -0.09 8.84
CA PRO A 111 -16.95 1.29 9.20
C PRO A 111 -16.34 1.60 10.57
N VAL A 112 -15.78 2.80 10.69
CA VAL A 112 -15.25 3.38 11.93
C VAL A 112 -16.40 3.71 12.87
#